data_AF-A0A0K8Q4Z4-F1
#
_entry.id   AF-A0A0K8Q4Z4-F1
#
_cell.length_a   1.000
_cell.length_b   1.000
_cell.length_c   1.000
_cell.angle_alpha   90.00
_cell.angle_beta   90.00
_cell.angle_gamma   90.00
#
_symmetry.space_group_name_H-M   'P 1'
#
loop_
_entity.id
_entity.type
_entity.pdbx_description
1 polymer ?
#
loop_
_entity_poly.entity_id
_entity_poly.type
_entity_poly.pdbx_seq_one_letter_code
_entity_poly.pdbx_strand_id
1 'polypeptide(L)'
;MVAAGAPWFMALFGRDSLLASFMSLLLDPDLAKGTLLTLADHQGTKEDPSTEEEPGRILHEVRLGATTGLALGGSHVYYGTADATPLFVAVLAELSRWGLHDDAMRQLLPAADRALEWIEEYGDRDGDGFIEYQRKTDHGLRNQGWKDSGDGINFADGTLAEPPIALCEVQATPMPPTWGGR
;
A
#
# COMPACT_ATOMS: atom_id res chain seq x y z
N MET A 1 5.92 -5.98 -14.17
CA MET A 1 5.38 -4.74 -13.58
C MET A 1 4.41 -4.13 -14.57
N VAL A 2 3.15 -3.89 -14.17
CA VAL A 2 2.21 -3.11 -14.98
C VAL A 2 2.52 -1.64 -14.74
N ALA A 3 2.98 -0.93 -15.78
CA ALA A 3 3.18 0.52 -15.75
C ALA A 3 2.09 1.17 -16.60
N ALA A 4 1.45 2.21 -16.07
CA ALA A 4 0.56 3.05 -16.86
C ALA A 4 1.39 3.93 -17.82
N GLY A 5 1.52 3.52 -19.08
CA GLY A 5 1.98 4.36 -20.19
C GLY A 5 3.50 4.40 -20.44
N ALA A 6 3.94 3.78 -21.55
CA ALA A 6 5.28 3.96 -22.11
C ALA A 6 5.37 5.28 -22.94
N PRO A 7 6.52 6.00 -23.01
CA PRO A 7 7.87 5.62 -22.55
C PRO A 7 8.49 6.51 -21.44
N TRP A 8 7.79 7.52 -20.89
CA TRP A 8 8.41 8.50 -19.97
C TRP A 8 7.58 8.90 -18.73
N PHE A 9 6.55 8.12 -18.38
CA PHE A 9 5.78 8.29 -17.14
C PHE A 9 5.64 6.97 -16.38
N MET A 10 6.75 6.27 -16.11
CA MET A 10 6.73 5.09 -15.23
C MET A 10 6.73 5.53 -13.78
N ALA A 11 5.59 6.02 -13.30
CA ALA A 11 5.33 6.03 -11.86
C ALA A 11 4.88 4.62 -11.45
N LEU A 12 5.60 4.01 -10.51
CA LEU A 12 5.15 2.78 -9.86
C LEU A 12 4.11 3.20 -8.82
N PHE A 13 2.85 2.79 -8.99
CA PHE A 13 1.80 2.99 -7.99
C PHE A 13 1.52 1.67 -7.28
N GLY A 14 1.68 1.63 -5.96
CA GLY A 14 1.62 0.37 -5.19
C GLY A 14 0.26 -0.31 -5.32
N ARG A 15 -0.80 0.40 -4.96
CA ARG A 15 -2.18 -0.08 -5.03
C ARG A 15 -2.59 -0.52 -6.43
N ASP A 16 -2.38 0.33 -7.43
CA ASP A 16 -2.83 0.05 -8.80
C ASP A 16 -2.11 -1.16 -9.38
N SER A 17 -0.81 -1.29 -9.09
CA SER A 17 -0.02 -2.46 -9.49
C SER A 17 -0.53 -3.72 -8.80
N LEU A 18 -0.89 -3.66 -7.52
CA LEU A 18 -1.45 -4.78 -6.77
C LEU A 18 -2.82 -5.21 -7.29
N LEU A 19 -3.74 -4.27 -7.52
CA LEU A 19 -5.06 -4.59 -8.09
C LEU A 19 -4.95 -5.16 -9.50
N ALA A 20 -4.11 -4.57 -10.36
CA ALA A 20 -3.86 -5.09 -11.70
C ALA A 20 -3.27 -6.51 -11.66
N SER A 21 -2.35 -6.76 -10.72
CA SER A 21 -1.76 -8.07 -10.50
C SER A 21 -2.81 -9.08 -10.01
N PHE A 22 -3.63 -8.69 -9.04
CA PHE A 22 -4.72 -9.52 -8.51
C PHE A 22 -5.71 -9.95 -9.60
N MET A 23 -6.17 -8.99 -10.42
CA MET A 23 -7.09 -9.26 -11.53
C MET A 23 -6.46 -10.13 -12.62
N SER A 24 -5.12 -10.12 -12.74
CA SER A 24 -4.38 -10.86 -13.76
C SER A 24 -3.86 -12.22 -13.28
N LEU A 25 -4.08 -12.62 -12.02
CA LEU A 25 -3.56 -13.87 -11.44
C LEU A 25 -3.89 -15.11 -12.27
N LEU A 26 -5.11 -15.16 -12.83
CA LEU A 26 -5.57 -16.25 -13.70
C LEU A 26 -4.82 -16.36 -15.03
N LEU A 27 -4.25 -15.26 -15.51
CA LEU A 27 -3.58 -15.15 -16.79
C LEU A 27 -2.07 -15.34 -16.65
N ASP A 28 -1.48 -14.66 -15.67
CA ASP A 28 -0.04 -14.62 -15.46
C ASP A 28 0.30 -14.37 -13.96
N PRO A 29 0.56 -15.43 -13.17
CA PRO A 29 0.97 -15.29 -11.77
C PRO A 29 2.39 -14.71 -11.62
N ASP A 30 3.25 -14.77 -12.64
CA ASP A 30 4.58 -14.18 -12.58
C ASP A 30 4.52 -12.64 -12.56
N LEU A 31 3.47 -12.05 -13.14
CA LEU A 31 3.22 -10.62 -13.03
C LEU A 31 3.01 -10.20 -11.57
N ALA A 32 2.18 -10.93 -10.83
CA ALA A 32 1.91 -10.67 -9.42
C ALA A 32 3.15 -10.88 -8.55
N LYS A 33 3.90 -11.96 -8.80
CA LYS A 33 5.19 -12.23 -8.18
C LYS A 33 6.17 -11.05 -8.37
N GLY A 34 6.32 -10.58 -9.61
CA GLY A 34 7.20 -9.46 -9.92
C GLY A 34 6.78 -8.17 -9.21
N THR A 35 5.48 -7.86 -9.20
CA THR A 35 4.94 -6.70 -8.47
C THR A 35 5.23 -6.80 -6.97
N LEU A 36 4.98 -7.96 -6.35
CA LEU A 36 5.23 -8.16 -4.92
C LEU A 36 6.71 -8.00 -4.57
N LEU A 37 7.63 -8.57 -5.37
CA LEU A 37 9.07 -8.43 -5.15
C LEU A 37 9.50 -6.96 -5.25
N THR A 38 9.04 -6.24 -6.27
CA THR A 38 9.35 -4.81 -6.43
C THR A 38 8.82 -3.96 -5.28
N LEU A 39 7.61 -4.25 -4.78
CA LEU A 39 7.05 -3.52 -3.64
C LEU A 39 7.74 -3.88 -2.32
N ALA A 40 8.17 -5.13 -2.15
CA ALA A 40 8.95 -5.56 -0.99
C ALA A 40 10.32 -4.85 -0.93
N ASP A 41 10.98 -4.64 -2.08
CA ASP A 41 12.24 -3.89 -2.19
C ASP A 41 12.10 -2.40 -1.86
N HIS A 42 10.87 -1.86 -1.87
CA HIS A 42 10.55 -0.47 -1.55
C HIS A 42 9.63 -0.36 -0.33
N GLN A 43 9.53 -1.42 0.48
CA GLN A 43 8.75 -1.36 1.71
C GLN A 43 9.43 -0.43 2.71
N GLY A 44 8.63 0.36 3.42
CA GLY A 44 9.13 1.33 4.39
C GLY A 44 9.97 0.68 5.49
N THR A 45 11.04 1.37 5.88
CA THR A 45 12.03 0.87 6.86
C THR A 45 12.26 1.83 8.04
N LYS A 46 11.75 3.06 7.93
CA LYS A 46 11.91 4.11 8.93
C LYS A 46 10.61 4.88 9.08
N GLU A 47 10.51 5.67 10.13
CA GLU A 47 9.46 6.67 10.27
C GLU A 47 9.92 7.99 9.64
N ASP A 48 9.19 8.45 8.61
CA ASP A 48 9.43 9.73 7.95
C ASP A 48 8.10 10.45 7.71
N PRO A 49 7.74 11.44 8.55
CA PRO A 49 6.49 12.17 8.42
C PRO A 49 6.31 12.88 7.08
N SER A 50 7.40 13.25 6.40
CA SER A 50 7.32 14.02 5.15
C SER A 50 6.87 13.19 3.95
N THR A 51 7.14 11.89 4.00
CA THR A 51 6.80 10.93 2.94
C THR A 51 5.71 9.95 3.37
N GLU A 52 5.20 10.08 4.60
CA GLU A 52 4.31 9.13 5.27
C GLU A 52 4.93 7.74 5.47
N GLU A 53 6.26 7.62 5.42
CA GLU A 53 6.94 6.32 5.58
C GLU A 53 6.82 5.83 7.02
N GLU A 54 6.52 4.54 7.14
CA GLU A 54 6.52 3.77 8.38
C GLU A 54 7.12 2.39 8.11
N PRO A 55 7.79 1.76 9.10
CA PRO A 55 8.27 0.40 8.98
C PRO A 55 7.16 -0.56 8.54
N GLY A 56 7.39 -1.31 7.46
CA GLY A 56 6.42 -2.29 6.94
C GLY A 56 5.36 -1.73 5.98
N ARG A 57 5.23 -0.41 5.86
CA ARG A 57 4.26 0.22 4.95
C ARG A 57 4.65 0.03 3.48
N ILE A 58 3.67 -0.26 2.63
CA ILE A 58 3.86 -0.34 1.17
C ILE A 58 3.62 1.04 0.55
N LEU A 59 4.45 1.42 -0.42
CA LEU A 59 4.40 2.74 -1.05
C LEU A 59 3.07 3.01 -1.78
N HIS A 60 2.68 4.29 -1.80
CA HIS A 60 1.63 4.79 -2.67
C HIS A 60 2.16 4.96 -4.09
N GLU A 61 3.26 5.71 -4.26
CA GLU A 61 3.87 5.94 -5.56
C GLU A 61 5.39 6.18 -5.52
N VAL A 62 6.06 5.87 -6.63
CA VAL A 62 7.43 6.31 -6.92
C VAL A 62 7.42 7.30 -8.08
N ARG A 63 7.94 8.52 -7.87
CA ARG A 63 8.07 9.56 -8.91
C ARG A 63 9.53 9.76 -9.30
N LEU A 64 9.89 9.31 -10.51
CA LEU A 64 11.21 9.54 -11.12
C LEU A 64 11.23 10.92 -11.82
N GLY A 65 11.85 11.93 -11.21
CA GLY A 65 12.00 13.26 -11.84
C GLY A 65 12.64 14.34 -10.96
N ALA A 66 13.46 15.22 -11.56
CA ALA A 66 14.36 16.16 -10.90
C ALA A 66 13.71 17.43 -10.28
N THR A 67 12.40 17.62 -10.41
CA THR A 67 11.73 18.89 -10.05
C THR A 67 10.62 18.78 -9.01
N THR A 68 10.23 17.58 -8.58
CA THR A 68 9.11 17.37 -7.64
C THR A 68 9.51 16.99 -6.22
N GLY A 69 10.80 16.74 -5.97
CA GLY A 69 11.31 16.41 -4.63
C GLY A 69 10.98 17.49 -3.58
N LEU A 70 10.74 18.74 -3.97
CA LEU A 70 10.41 19.81 -3.04
C LEU A 70 8.99 19.72 -2.43
N ALA A 71 8.05 19.00 -3.05
CA ALA A 71 6.68 18.87 -2.53
C ALA A 71 6.50 17.69 -1.55
N LEU A 72 7.45 16.74 -1.53
CA LEU A 72 7.41 15.48 -0.77
C LEU A 72 8.67 15.28 0.10
N GLY A 73 9.32 16.35 0.53
CA GLY A 73 10.46 16.26 1.46
C GLY A 73 11.77 15.70 0.89
N GLY A 74 11.91 15.62 -0.43
CA GLY A 74 13.14 15.23 -1.13
C GLY A 74 13.26 13.74 -1.47
N SER A 75 12.32 12.91 -1.03
CA SER A 75 12.25 11.49 -1.43
C SER A 75 11.45 11.33 -2.73
N HIS A 76 11.89 10.40 -3.58
CA HIS A 76 11.17 9.99 -4.79
C HIS A 76 10.02 9.00 -4.50
N VAL A 77 9.88 8.55 -3.24
CA VAL A 77 8.88 7.56 -2.82
C VAL A 77 7.95 8.19 -1.79
N TYR A 78 6.65 8.05 -2.03
CA TYR A 78 5.60 8.50 -1.13
C TYR A 78 4.74 7.32 -0.68
N TYR A 79 4.41 7.27 0.61
CA TYR A 79 3.76 6.15 1.28
C TYR A 79 2.34 6.46 1.77
N GLY A 80 1.76 7.62 1.39
CA GLY A 80 0.42 8.04 1.83
C GLY A 80 -0.72 7.22 1.20
N THR A 81 -0.82 5.95 1.60
CA THR A 81 -1.83 4.97 1.19
C THR A 81 -2.21 4.11 2.40
N ALA A 82 -3.50 3.94 2.64
CA ALA A 82 -4.05 3.07 3.69
C ALA A 82 -4.34 1.66 3.17
N ASP A 83 -4.55 1.52 1.85
CA ASP A 83 -4.99 0.30 1.18
C ASP A 83 -3.84 -0.56 0.63
N ALA A 84 -2.67 0.00 0.28
CA ALA A 84 -1.62 -0.76 -0.38
C ALA A 84 -1.01 -1.87 0.51
N THR A 85 -0.74 -1.59 1.78
CA THR A 85 -0.17 -2.57 2.72
C THR A 85 -1.08 -3.77 2.95
N PRO A 86 -2.37 -3.60 3.32
CA PRO A 86 -3.28 -4.74 3.45
C PRO A 86 -3.49 -5.47 2.12
N LEU A 87 -3.56 -4.74 1.00
CA LEU A 87 -3.69 -5.35 -0.32
C LEU A 87 -2.46 -6.18 -0.72
N PHE A 88 -1.25 -5.77 -0.33
CA PHE A 88 -0.03 -6.55 -0.54
C PHE A 88 -0.13 -7.94 0.10
N VAL A 89 -0.58 -7.99 1.36
CA VAL A 89 -0.80 -9.25 2.09
C VAL A 89 -1.85 -10.11 1.39
N ALA A 90 -2.96 -9.52 0.97
CA ALA A 90 -4.03 -10.24 0.27
C ALA A 90 -3.56 -10.83 -1.07
N VAL A 91 -2.83 -10.05 -1.88
CA VAL A 91 -2.30 -10.52 -3.17
C VAL A 91 -1.27 -11.62 -2.97
N LEU A 92 -0.39 -11.51 -1.97
CA LEU A 92 0.56 -12.56 -1.62
C LEU A 92 -0.15 -13.85 -1.18
N ALA A 93 -1.18 -13.73 -0.32
CA ALA A 93 -1.97 -14.86 0.14
C ALA A 93 -2.63 -15.57 -1.04
N GLU A 94 -3.24 -14.82 -1.96
CA GLU A 94 -3.88 -15.38 -3.13
C GLU A 94 -2.85 -16.02 -4.08
N LEU A 95 -1.73 -15.36 -4.34
CA LEU A 95 -0.63 -15.92 -5.14
C LEU A 95 -0.11 -17.26 -4.57
N SER A 96 -0.04 -17.39 -3.24
CA SER A 96 0.39 -18.64 -2.60
C SER A 96 -0.55 -19.82 -2.91
N ARG A 97 -1.86 -19.55 -3.09
CA ARG A 97 -2.87 -20.56 -3.45
C ARG A 97 -2.75 -21.04 -4.89
N TRP A 98 -2.10 -20.24 -5.75
CA TRP A 98 -1.80 -20.59 -7.13
C TRP A 98 -0.57 -21.51 -7.26
N GLY A 99 0.02 -21.95 -6.15
CA GLY A 99 1.05 -22.99 -6.14
C GLY A 99 2.48 -22.45 -6.31
N LEU A 100 2.69 -21.16 -6.04
CA LEU A 100 4.03 -20.60 -5.90
C LEU A 100 4.67 -21.12 -4.60
N HIS A 101 5.23 -22.32 -4.64
CA HIS A 101 5.98 -22.93 -3.53
C HIS A 101 7.51 -22.72 -3.66
N ASP A 102 7.91 -21.72 -4.43
CA ASP A 102 9.29 -21.44 -4.84
C ASP A 102 10.07 -20.50 -3.90
N ASP A 103 11.34 -20.26 -4.23
CA ASP A 103 12.24 -19.26 -3.62
C ASP A 103 11.62 -17.86 -3.45
N ALA A 104 10.68 -17.49 -4.32
CA ALA A 104 10.01 -16.20 -4.25
C ALA A 104 9.18 -16.03 -2.98
N MET A 105 8.49 -17.08 -2.51
CA MET A 105 7.79 -17.02 -1.23
C MET A 105 8.76 -16.82 -0.08
N ARG A 106 9.91 -17.50 -0.08
CA ARG A 106 10.96 -17.30 0.94
C ARG A 106 11.47 -15.86 0.98
N GLN A 107 11.54 -15.19 -0.17
CA GLN A 107 11.95 -13.77 -0.25
C GLN A 107 10.84 -12.82 0.23
N LEU A 108 9.57 -13.17 0.00
CA LEU A 108 8.42 -12.32 0.31
C LEU A 108 7.91 -12.45 1.75
N LEU A 109 8.14 -13.58 2.42
CA LEU A 109 7.67 -13.81 3.79
C LEU A 109 8.13 -12.71 4.78
N PRO A 110 9.42 -12.31 4.83
CA PRO A 110 9.83 -11.23 5.73
C PRO A 110 9.16 -9.89 5.44
N ALA A 111 8.78 -9.62 4.18
CA ALA A 111 8.05 -8.41 3.83
C ALA A 111 6.57 -8.50 4.24
N ALA A 112 5.99 -9.70 4.14
CA ALA A 112 4.63 -9.97 4.64
C ALA A 112 4.53 -9.79 6.15
N ASP A 113 5.50 -10.31 6.90
CA ASP A 113 5.54 -10.17 8.37
C ASP A 113 5.58 -8.69 8.76
N ARG A 114 6.47 -7.90 8.15
CA ARG A 114 6.52 -6.44 8.38
C ARG A 114 5.23 -5.73 7.97
N ALA A 115 4.57 -6.17 6.90
CA ALA A 115 3.30 -5.57 6.46
C ALA A 115 2.18 -5.86 7.49
N LEU A 116 2.16 -7.05 8.07
CA LEU A 116 1.23 -7.42 9.15
C LEU A 116 1.53 -6.66 10.44
N GLU A 117 2.81 -6.55 10.82
CA GLU A 117 3.23 -5.70 11.94
C GLU A 117 2.81 -4.24 11.71
N TRP A 118 2.91 -3.72 10.48
CA TRP A 118 2.42 -2.38 10.17
C TRP A 118 0.91 -2.24 10.38
N ILE A 119 0.12 -3.24 9.94
CA ILE A 119 -1.33 -3.23 10.11
C ILE A 119 -1.70 -3.15 11.60
N GLU A 120 -1.02 -3.92 12.44
CA GLU A 120 -1.28 -4.00 13.89
C GLU A 120 -0.78 -2.76 14.66
N GLU A 121 0.40 -2.23 14.34
CA GLU A 121 1.07 -1.19 15.15
C GLU A 121 0.83 0.24 14.65
N TYR A 122 0.68 0.41 13.33
CA TYR A 122 0.53 1.73 12.69
C TYR A 122 -0.83 1.91 12.01
N GLY A 123 -1.40 0.82 11.49
CA GLY A 123 -2.70 0.83 10.82
C GLY A 123 -3.86 1.01 11.79
N ASP A 124 -3.83 0.32 12.94
CA ASP A 124 -4.83 0.39 14.00
C ASP A 124 -4.38 1.36 15.12
N ARG A 125 -4.60 2.66 14.90
CA ARG A 125 -3.98 3.71 15.73
C ARG A 125 -4.61 3.84 17.12
N ASP A 126 -5.87 3.45 17.27
CA ASP A 126 -6.60 3.52 18.52
C ASP A 126 -6.89 2.14 19.15
N GLY A 127 -6.55 1.06 18.45
CA GLY A 127 -6.64 -0.32 18.95
C GLY A 127 -8.05 -0.91 18.84
N ASP A 128 -8.91 -0.35 17.99
CA ASP A 128 -10.29 -0.80 17.80
C ASP A 128 -10.44 -1.89 16.71
N GLY A 129 -9.34 -2.20 16.02
CA GLY A 129 -9.24 -3.21 14.99
C GLY A 129 -9.49 -2.71 13.57
N PHE A 130 -9.69 -1.41 13.36
CA PHE A 130 -9.83 -0.83 12.03
C PHE A 130 -8.53 -0.18 11.54
N ILE A 131 -8.24 -0.36 10.26
CA ILE A 131 -7.13 0.35 9.62
C ILE A 131 -7.60 1.78 9.31
N GLU A 132 -6.90 2.75 9.91
CA GLU A 132 -7.20 4.17 9.80
C GLU A 132 -6.09 4.93 9.07
N TYR A 133 -6.40 6.12 8.57
CA TYR A 133 -5.37 7.07 8.15
C TYR A 133 -5.59 8.47 8.70
N GLN A 134 -4.46 9.13 8.92
CA GLN A 134 -4.35 10.57 9.17
C GLN A 134 -2.97 10.99 8.66
N ARG A 135 -2.93 11.99 7.77
CA ARG A 135 -1.66 12.57 7.33
C ARG A 135 -0.86 13.09 8.52
N LYS A 136 0.45 12.87 8.53
CA LYS A 136 1.36 13.28 9.61
C LYS A 136 1.76 14.75 9.52
N THR A 137 1.61 15.37 8.36
CA THR A 137 1.93 16.78 8.13
C THR A 137 0.81 17.48 7.35
N ASP A 138 0.89 18.81 7.22
CA ASP A 138 -0.03 19.55 6.36
C ASP A 138 0.22 19.35 4.86
N HIS A 139 1.29 18.65 4.51
CA HIS A 139 1.67 18.27 3.16
C HIS A 139 1.30 16.80 2.88
N GLY A 140 1.11 16.46 1.61
CA GLY A 140 0.67 15.12 1.19
C GLY A 140 -0.85 14.98 1.03
N LEU A 141 -1.29 13.76 0.73
CA LEU A 141 -2.69 13.44 0.46
C LEU A 141 -3.51 13.52 1.76
N ARG A 142 -4.62 14.28 1.72
CA ARG A 142 -5.60 14.33 2.81
C ARG A 142 -6.31 12.99 2.96
N ASN A 143 -6.72 12.41 1.83
CA ASN A 143 -7.37 11.11 1.77
C ASN A 143 -6.36 10.08 1.24
N GLN A 144 -6.13 9.01 1.99
CA GLN A 144 -5.11 8.00 1.66
C GLN A 144 -5.72 6.70 1.10
N GLY A 145 -6.99 6.72 0.68
CA GLY A 145 -7.66 5.61 -0.01
C GLY A 145 -7.72 5.80 -1.53
N TRP A 146 -8.55 5.01 -2.25
CA TRP A 146 -8.71 5.14 -3.71
C TRP A 146 -9.28 6.50 -4.13
N LYS A 147 -10.11 7.12 -3.28
CA LYS A 147 -10.63 8.48 -3.47
C LYS A 147 -9.71 9.50 -2.81
N ASP A 148 -8.52 9.67 -3.37
CA ASP A 148 -7.45 10.51 -2.81
C ASP A 148 -7.61 12.02 -3.06
N SER A 149 -8.65 12.46 -3.79
CA SER A 149 -9.01 13.87 -3.92
C SER A 149 -9.38 14.46 -2.55
N GLY A 150 -9.06 15.73 -2.30
CA GLY A 150 -9.26 16.35 -0.99
C GLY A 150 -10.70 16.35 -0.48
N ASP A 151 -11.67 16.35 -1.39
CA ASP A 151 -13.12 16.32 -1.18
C ASP A 151 -13.76 14.94 -1.41
N GLY A 152 -12.95 13.91 -1.70
CA GLY A 152 -13.41 12.59 -2.14
C GLY A 152 -14.14 11.78 -1.07
N ILE A 153 -13.98 12.14 0.21
CA ILE A 153 -14.63 11.52 1.36
C ILE A 153 -15.48 12.58 2.08
N ASN A 154 -16.80 12.47 1.91
CA ASN A 154 -17.79 13.38 2.47
C ASN A 154 -19.06 12.64 2.91
N PHE A 155 -19.81 13.28 3.79
CA PHE A 155 -21.14 12.86 4.19
C PHE A 155 -22.18 13.27 3.15
N ALA A 156 -23.40 12.71 3.25
CA ALA A 156 -24.48 12.98 2.31
C ALA A 156 -24.90 14.47 2.21
N ASP A 157 -24.55 15.26 3.23
CA ASP A 157 -24.79 16.71 3.27
C ASP A 157 -23.63 17.54 2.67
N GLY A 158 -22.56 16.89 2.21
CA GLY A 158 -21.36 17.54 1.65
C GLY A 158 -20.29 17.89 2.69
N THR A 159 -20.53 17.65 3.99
CA THR A 159 -19.53 17.86 5.03
C THR A 159 -18.37 16.88 4.83
N LEU A 160 -17.13 17.36 4.90
CA LEU A 160 -15.95 16.49 4.76
C LEU A 160 -15.79 15.63 6.02
N ALA A 161 -15.39 14.37 5.83
CA ALA A 161 -14.99 13.53 6.94
C ALA A 161 -13.68 14.05 7.54
N GLU A 162 -13.57 14.03 8.87
CA GLU A 162 -12.36 14.46 9.59
C GLU A 162 -11.57 13.24 10.07
N PRO A 163 -10.21 13.27 10.01
CA PRO A 163 -9.37 12.17 10.43
C PRO A 163 -9.34 11.96 11.95
N PRO A 164 -9.00 10.74 12.42
CA PRO A 164 -8.68 9.55 11.62
C PRO A 164 -9.89 8.97 10.87
N ILE A 165 -9.67 8.45 9.67
CA ILE A 165 -10.73 7.87 8.81
C ILE A 165 -10.44 6.39 8.58
N ALA A 166 -11.38 5.52 8.94
CA ALA A 166 -11.45 4.13 8.51
C ALA A 166 -12.35 3.98 7.26
N LEU A 167 -11.78 3.50 6.15
CA LEU A 167 -12.51 3.29 4.90
C LEU A 167 -13.04 1.87 4.80
N CYS A 168 -14.30 1.71 4.37
CA CYS A 168 -14.93 0.40 4.27
C CYS A 168 -14.23 -0.52 3.24
N GLU A 169 -13.70 0.05 2.15
CA GLU A 169 -12.95 -0.70 1.15
C GLU A 169 -11.63 -1.27 1.70
N VAL A 170 -10.99 -0.57 2.63
CA VAL A 170 -9.75 -1.05 3.28
C VAL A 170 -10.09 -2.23 4.18
N GLN A 171 -11.15 -2.11 4.98
CA GLN A 171 -11.58 -3.17 5.91
C GLN A 171 -12.09 -4.42 5.20
N ALA A 172 -12.58 -4.28 3.96
CA ALA A 172 -13.03 -5.40 3.14
C ALA A 172 -11.88 -6.22 2.54
N THR A 173 -10.62 -5.79 2.69
CA THR A 173 -9.46 -6.49 2.15
C THR A 173 -9.34 -7.88 2.77
N PRO A 174 -9.34 -8.97 1.98
CA PRO A 174 -9.26 -10.32 2.52
C PRO A 174 -7.91 -10.53 3.22
N MET A 175 -7.95 -10.73 4.55
CA MET A 175 -6.78 -11.12 5.30
C MET A 175 -6.69 -12.64 5.37
N PRO A 176 -5.52 -13.24 5.09
CA PRO A 176 -5.33 -14.66 5.35
C PRO A 176 -5.53 -14.91 6.85
N PRO A 177 -6.15 -16.03 7.26
CA PRO A 177 -6.06 -16.44 8.66
C PRO A 177 -4.58 -16.53 9.00
N THR A 178 -4.19 -15.81 10.06
CA THR A 178 -2.81 -15.64 10.56
C THR A 178 -1.85 -16.71 10.04
N TRP A 179 -0.77 -16.31 9.36
CA TRP A 179 0.34 -17.22 9.05
C TRP A 179 0.83 -17.78 10.39
N GLY A 180 0.40 -19.00 10.73
CA GLY A 180 0.31 -19.41 12.13
C GLY A 180 1.65 -19.46 12.86
N GLY A 181 1.60 -19.11 14.15
CA GLY A 181 2.53 -19.62 15.17
C GLY A 181 3.42 -18.57 15.83
N ARG A 182 2.95 -18.01 16.95
CA ARG A 182 3.82 -17.79 18.11
C ARG A 182 3.52 -18.87 19.14
#